data_AF-A0A4R7ZRK4-F1
#
_entry.id   AF-A0A4R7ZRK4-F1
#
_cell.length_a   1.000
_cell.length_b   1.000
_cell.length_c   1.000
_cell.angle_alpha   90.00
_cell.angle_beta   90.00
_cell.angle_gamma   90.00
#
_symmetry.space_group_name_H-M   'P 1'
#
loop_
_entity.id
_entity.type
_entity.pdbx_description
1 polymer ?
#
loop_
_entity_poly.entity_id
_entity_poly.type
_entity_poly.pdbx_seq_one_letter_code
_entity_poly.pdbx_strand_id
1 'polypeptide(L)'
;MSDSEQTMSPGEARLRADLAGEAFMVGLQAEKWRNPLLEWPVLRIHVAVGDREFVRMRLLVDGYPSRAPGGQLWDDSSNSPQPVGKWPTGGTAGKVFRPDWSPPNQNAPYLPCDRAGLSTHPDWAHAIPDRAWNAARTIDFYLDEIYGELTDARLPTERAA
;
A
#
# COMPACT_ATOMS: atom_id res chain seq x y z
N MET A 1 3.52 35.42 -19.29
CA MET A 1 2.85 34.13 -19.07
C MET A 1 3.95 33.12 -18.83
N SER A 2 4.25 32.81 -17.57
CA SER A 2 5.21 31.74 -17.26
C SER A 2 4.44 30.44 -17.30
N ASP A 3 4.52 29.74 -18.43
CA ASP A 3 4.39 28.28 -18.43
C ASP A 3 5.61 27.75 -17.66
N SER A 4 5.45 27.64 -16.35
CA SER A 4 6.35 26.83 -15.54
C SER A 4 6.07 25.39 -15.94
N GLU A 5 6.80 24.91 -16.93
CA GLU A 5 6.87 23.51 -17.31
C GLU A 5 7.27 22.72 -16.06
N GLN A 6 6.28 22.18 -15.34
CA GLN A 6 6.53 21.36 -14.16
C GLN A 6 7.23 20.10 -14.65
N THR A 7 8.57 20.10 -14.57
CA THR A 7 9.38 18.96 -14.94
C THR A 7 9.13 17.87 -13.91
N MET A 8 8.36 16.85 -14.32
CA MET A 8 8.03 15.68 -13.52
C MET A 8 9.31 15.04 -12.96
N SER A 9 9.33 14.77 -11.65
CA SER A 9 10.52 14.15 -11.03
C SER A 9 10.79 12.75 -11.61
N PRO A 10 12.04 12.26 -11.64
CA PRO A 10 12.33 10.91 -12.13
C PRO A 10 11.56 9.82 -11.38
N GLY A 11 11.35 9.98 -10.08
CA GLY A 11 10.59 9.04 -9.27
C GLY A 11 9.11 9.02 -9.63
N GLU A 12 8.53 10.20 -9.89
CA GLU A 12 7.14 10.31 -10.37
C GLU A 12 6.99 9.69 -11.76
N ALA A 13 7.90 9.99 -12.68
CA ALA A 13 7.91 9.42 -14.02
C ALA A 13 8.01 7.88 -13.97
N ARG A 14 8.89 7.35 -13.11
CA ARG A 14 9.03 5.90 -12.90
C ARG A 14 7.76 5.28 -12.33
N LEU A 15 7.15 5.87 -11.30
CA LEU A 15 5.90 5.34 -10.74
C LEU A 15 4.75 5.37 -11.77
N ARG A 16 4.64 6.44 -12.56
CA ARG A 16 3.64 6.52 -13.62
C ARG A 16 3.86 5.45 -14.70
N ALA A 17 5.11 5.15 -15.04
CA ALA A 17 5.43 4.04 -15.93
C ALA A 17 5.02 2.68 -15.33
N ASP A 18 5.27 2.45 -14.04
CA ASP A 18 4.87 1.22 -13.36
C ASP A 18 3.34 1.07 -13.31
N LEU A 19 2.60 2.17 -13.05
CA LEU A 19 1.12 2.20 -13.08
C LEU A 19 0.54 1.98 -14.50
N ALA A 20 1.33 2.21 -15.55
CA ALA A 20 0.96 1.90 -16.93
C ALA A 20 1.49 0.52 -17.39
N GLY A 21 2.25 -0.17 -16.53
CA GLY A 21 2.89 -1.44 -16.84
C GLY A 21 1.94 -2.63 -16.82
N GLU A 22 2.31 -3.68 -17.55
CA GLU A 22 1.47 -4.88 -17.73
C GLU A 22 1.10 -5.55 -16.39
N ALA A 23 2.06 -5.72 -15.48
CA ALA A 23 1.81 -6.35 -14.18
C ALA A 23 0.74 -5.58 -13.36
N PHE A 24 0.81 -4.25 -13.36
CA PHE A 24 -0.19 -3.41 -12.71
C PHE A 24 -1.56 -3.55 -13.36
N MET A 25 -1.61 -3.57 -14.70
CA MET A 25 -2.85 -3.72 -15.48
C MET A 25 -3.49 -5.10 -15.28
N VAL A 26 -2.69 -6.18 -15.18
CA VAL A 26 -3.19 -7.53 -14.87
C VAL A 26 -3.87 -7.55 -13.51
N GLY A 27 -3.30 -6.88 -12.50
CA GLY A 27 -3.97 -6.81 -11.19
C GLY A 27 -5.26 -5.99 -11.19
N LEU A 28 -5.38 -4.96 -12.05
CA LEU A 28 -6.66 -4.27 -12.28
C LEU A 28 -7.69 -5.19 -12.92
N GLN A 29 -7.30 -5.96 -13.94
CA GLN A 29 -8.19 -6.89 -14.66
C GLN A 29 -8.64 -8.06 -13.78
N ALA A 30 -7.76 -8.53 -12.90
CA ALA A 30 -8.04 -9.59 -11.93
C ALA A 30 -8.74 -9.08 -10.66
N GLU A 31 -9.13 -7.80 -10.61
CA GLU A 31 -9.77 -7.14 -9.47
C GLU A 31 -8.99 -7.23 -8.14
N LYS A 32 -7.67 -7.44 -8.19
CA LYS A 32 -6.79 -7.38 -7.01
C LYS A 32 -6.76 -5.98 -6.41
N TRP A 33 -6.79 -4.97 -7.27
CA TRP A 33 -6.90 -3.57 -6.91
C TRP A 33 -7.72 -2.79 -7.93
N ARG A 34 -8.14 -1.59 -7.55
CA ARG A 34 -8.91 -0.68 -8.42
C ARG A 34 -8.80 0.78 -8.03
N ASN A 35 -9.24 1.64 -8.93
CA ASN A 35 -9.34 3.10 -8.74
C ASN A 35 -8.04 3.75 -8.22
N PRO A 36 -6.89 3.55 -8.90
CA PRO A 36 -5.66 4.25 -8.52
C PRO A 36 -5.83 5.76 -8.73
N LEU A 37 -5.46 6.53 -7.72
CA LEU A 37 -5.42 7.98 -7.75
C LEU A 37 -4.03 8.43 -7.30
N LEU A 38 -3.23 8.90 -8.25
CA LEU A 38 -1.91 9.45 -7.98
C LEU A 38 -1.98 10.98 -7.91
N GLU A 39 -1.78 11.50 -6.71
CA GLU A 39 -1.53 12.90 -6.42
C GLU A 39 -0.13 12.98 -5.82
N TRP A 40 0.89 13.08 -6.68
CA TRP A 40 2.28 12.94 -6.25
C TRP A 40 2.62 13.81 -5.02
N PRO A 41 3.25 13.26 -3.96
CA PRO A 41 3.84 11.92 -3.84
C PRO A 41 2.94 10.90 -3.11
N VAL A 42 1.63 10.96 -3.31
CA VAL A 42 0.66 10.08 -2.66
C VAL A 42 -0.12 9.27 -3.69
N LEU A 43 -0.05 7.95 -3.58
CA LEU A 43 -0.92 7.02 -4.32
C LEU A 43 -2.01 6.51 -3.39
N ARG A 44 -3.27 6.75 -3.76
CA ARG A 44 -4.42 6.13 -3.10
C ARG A 44 -5.01 5.06 -4.02
N ILE A 45 -5.19 3.85 -3.51
CA ILE A 45 -5.66 2.72 -4.31
C ILE A 45 -6.50 1.77 -3.46
N HIS A 46 -7.56 1.20 -4.04
CA HIS A 46 -8.34 0.17 -3.37
C HIS A 46 -7.70 -1.20 -3.59
N VAL A 47 -7.53 -2.00 -2.54
CA VAL A 47 -7.04 -3.38 -2.61
C VAL A 47 -8.12 -4.32 -2.09
N ALA A 48 -8.32 -5.43 -2.79
CA ALA A 48 -9.35 -6.41 -2.46
C ALA A 48 -9.09 -7.07 -1.10
N VAL A 49 -10.18 -7.43 -0.41
CA VAL A 49 -10.22 -8.12 0.87
C VAL A 49 -11.23 -9.26 0.78
N GLY A 50 -10.78 -10.49 0.98
CA GLY A 50 -11.64 -11.65 0.76
C GLY A 50 -12.21 -11.67 -0.66
N ASP A 51 -13.44 -12.14 -0.80
CA ASP A 51 -14.07 -12.36 -2.10
C ASP A 51 -14.72 -11.12 -2.73
N ARG A 52 -15.07 -10.09 -1.94
CA ARG A 52 -16.05 -9.06 -2.38
C ARG A 52 -15.81 -7.65 -1.86
N GLU A 53 -14.91 -7.46 -0.90
CA GLU A 53 -14.71 -6.17 -0.24
C GLU A 53 -13.39 -5.52 -0.69
N PHE A 54 -13.25 -4.23 -0.41
CA PHE A 54 -12.01 -3.50 -0.69
C PHE A 54 -11.68 -2.57 0.48
N VAL A 55 -10.40 -2.45 0.79
CA VAL A 55 -9.87 -1.35 1.62
C VAL A 55 -9.18 -0.32 0.77
N ARG A 56 -9.16 0.92 1.25
CA ARG A 56 -8.34 1.97 0.66
C ARG A 56 -6.98 2.00 1.34
N MET A 57 -5.92 1.88 0.54
CA MET A 57 -4.56 2.15 0.96
C MET A 57 -4.17 3.57 0.54
N ARG A 58 -3.51 4.31 1.43
CA ARG A 58 -2.78 5.54 1.11
C ARG A 58 -1.29 5.29 1.23
N LEU A 59 -0.59 5.31 0.10
CA LEU A 59 0.84 5.08 0.01
C LEU A 59 1.57 6.40 -0.20
N LEU A 60 2.49 6.72 0.71
CA LEU A 60 3.47 7.77 0.50
C LEU A 60 4.64 7.19 -0.31
N VAL A 61 4.86 7.75 -1.50
CA VAL A 61 5.80 7.25 -2.52
C VAL A 61 6.91 8.26 -2.86
N ASP A 62 7.21 9.17 -1.92
CA ASP A 62 8.36 10.07 -2.05
C ASP A 62 9.67 9.28 -2.10
N GLY A 63 10.56 9.65 -3.02
CA GLY A 63 11.85 8.98 -3.23
C GLY A 63 11.75 7.64 -3.97
N TYR A 64 10.61 7.32 -4.57
CA TYR A 64 10.42 6.11 -5.37
C TYR A 64 11.40 6.03 -6.57
N PRO A 65 11.92 4.83 -6.92
CA PRO A 65 11.79 3.55 -6.22
C PRO A 65 12.89 3.31 -5.17
N SER A 66 13.87 4.21 -5.04
CA SER A 66 15.00 4.08 -4.11
C SER A 66 14.56 3.98 -2.65
N ARG A 67 13.45 4.62 -2.30
CA ARG A 67 12.79 4.50 -0.99
C ARG A 67 11.51 3.67 -1.15
N ALA A 68 11.30 2.72 -0.24
CA ALA A 68 10.09 1.93 -0.19
C ALA A 68 8.82 2.80 -0.02
N PRO A 69 7.68 2.39 -0.60
CA PRO A 69 6.39 2.98 -0.27
C PRO A 69 6.10 2.87 1.24
N GLY A 70 5.49 3.91 1.82
CA GLY A 70 4.95 3.86 3.18
C GLY A 70 3.43 3.85 3.14
N GLY A 71 2.82 2.73 3.48
CA GLY A 71 1.38 2.55 3.41
C GLY A 71 0.67 2.79 4.73
N GLN A 72 -0.63 3.04 4.65
CA GLN A 72 -1.57 2.94 5.76
C GLN A 72 -2.98 2.72 5.19
N LEU A 73 -3.86 2.12 6.01
CA LEU A 73 -5.29 2.09 5.70
C LEU A 73 -5.89 3.50 5.79
N TRP A 74 -6.78 3.82 4.87
CA TRP A 74 -7.33 5.17 4.71
C TRP A 74 -8.84 5.15 4.66
N ASP A 75 -9.46 6.15 5.26
CA ASP A 75 -10.89 6.43 5.12
C ASP A 75 -11.03 7.67 4.22
N ASP A 76 -11.51 7.48 2.99
CA ASP A 76 -11.73 8.58 2.05
C ASP A 76 -12.88 9.51 2.49
N SER A 77 -13.81 9.03 3.32
CA SER A 77 -14.96 9.84 3.77
C SER A 77 -14.55 10.91 4.77
N SER A 78 -13.68 10.57 5.71
CA SER A 78 -13.09 11.50 6.68
C SER A 78 -11.74 12.06 6.23
N ASN A 79 -11.22 11.59 5.08
CA ASN A 79 -9.89 11.87 4.58
C ASN A 79 -8.81 11.75 5.67
N SER A 80 -8.84 10.62 6.39
CA SER A 80 -7.96 10.36 7.53
C SER A 80 -7.52 8.90 7.58
N PRO A 81 -6.52 8.54 8.41
CA PRO A 81 -6.21 7.14 8.65
C PRO A 81 -7.44 6.38 9.13
N GLN A 82 -7.61 5.15 8.65
CA GLN A 82 -8.75 4.32 9.04
C GLN A 82 -8.65 3.96 10.52
N PRO A 83 -9.72 4.13 11.33
CA PRO A 83 -9.70 3.74 12.74
C PRO A 83 -9.40 2.25 12.91
N VAL A 84 -8.62 1.90 13.94
CA VAL A 84 -8.18 0.51 14.22
C VAL A 84 -9.35 -0.47 14.30
N GLY A 85 -10.48 -0.05 14.88
CA GLY A 85 -11.69 -0.89 14.98
C GLY A 85 -12.34 -1.25 13.63
N LYS A 86 -11.92 -0.61 12.54
CA LYS A 86 -12.37 -0.88 11.17
C LYS A 86 -11.31 -1.61 10.33
N TRP A 87 -10.16 -1.98 10.90
CA TRP A 87 -9.11 -2.66 10.13
C TRP A 87 -9.52 -4.09 9.75
N PRO A 88 -9.04 -4.61 8.60
CA PRO A 88 -9.24 -6.00 8.21
C PRO A 88 -8.75 -6.98 9.27
N THR A 89 -9.47 -8.08 9.46
CA THR A 89 -9.11 -9.17 10.38
C THR A 89 -9.31 -10.54 9.71
N GLY A 90 -8.81 -11.61 10.33
CA GLY A 90 -8.81 -12.95 9.70
C GLY A 90 -7.59 -13.17 8.82
N GLY A 91 -7.42 -14.40 8.34
CA GLY A 91 -6.23 -14.81 7.60
C GLY A 91 -4.93 -14.37 8.29
N THR A 92 -4.04 -13.76 7.52
CA THR A 92 -2.82 -13.13 8.01
C THR A 92 -2.93 -11.61 8.21
N ALA A 93 -4.05 -10.99 7.85
CA ALA A 93 -4.25 -9.54 7.97
C ALA A 93 -4.02 -9.00 9.39
N GLY A 94 -4.37 -9.76 10.44
CA GLY A 94 -4.10 -9.36 11.83
C GLY A 94 -2.61 -9.31 12.21
N LYS A 95 -1.75 -10.00 11.45
CA LYS A 95 -0.28 -9.94 11.59
C LYS A 95 0.33 -8.78 10.82
N VAL A 96 -0.39 -8.24 9.84
CA VAL A 96 0.03 -7.10 9.01
C VAL A 96 -0.49 -5.79 9.60
N PHE A 97 -1.78 -5.69 9.87
CA PHE A 97 -2.42 -4.53 10.48
C PHE A 97 -2.53 -4.74 11.99
N ARG A 98 -1.41 -4.53 12.67
CA ARG A 98 -1.20 -4.89 14.08
C ARG A 98 -1.57 -3.74 15.02
N PRO A 99 -2.63 -3.83 15.83
CA PRO A 99 -3.02 -2.75 16.74
C PRO A 99 -1.95 -2.40 17.80
N ASP A 100 -1.07 -3.35 18.12
CA ASP A 100 0.02 -3.19 19.08
C ASP A 100 1.28 -2.55 18.48
N TRP A 101 1.41 -2.54 17.15
CA TRP A 101 2.63 -2.11 16.47
C TRP A 101 2.39 -1.01 15.41
N SER A 102 1.34 -1.11 14.59
CA SER A 102 1.10 -0.19 13.49
C SER A 102 0.82 1.26 13.94
N PRO A 103 0.01 1.55 14.98
CA PRO A 103 -0.28 2.93 15.38
C PRO A 103 0.94 3.82 15.69
N PRO A 104 1.93 3.39 16.51
CA PRO A 104 3.15 4.18 16.72
C PRO A 104 4.05 4.26 15.47
N ASN A 105 3.82 3.42 14.46
CA ASN A 105 4.57 3.35 13.20
C ASN A 105 3.79 3.94 12.02
N GLN A 106 3.12 5.08 12.22
CA GLN A 106 2.35 5.79 11.17
C GLN A 106 1.21 4.95 10.55
N ASN A 107 0.61 4.05 11.35
CA ASN A 107 -0.39 3.07 10.90
C ASN A 107 0.09 2.15 9.77
N ALA A 108 1.39 1.92 9.68
CA ALA A 108 1.97 1.12 8.62
C ALA A 108 1.58 -0.36 8.68
N PRO A 109 1.48 -1.04 7.53
CA PRO A 109 1.44 -2.48 7.50
C PRO A 109 2.79 -3.04 7.96
N TYR A 110 2.76 -4.06 8.81
CA TYR A 110 3.93 -4.81 9.28
C TYR A 110 4.45 -5.72 8.17
N LEU A 111 5.06 -5.13 7.14
CA LEU A 111 5.53 -5.86 5.95
C LEU A 111 6.98 -5.53 5.56
N PRO A 112 7.70 -6.50 4.98
CA PRO A 112 9.07 -6.29 4.50
C PRO A 112 9.17 -5.38 3.27
N CYS A 113 8.07 -5.17 2.54
CA CYS A 113 8.04 -4.23 1.43
C CYS A 113 7.65 -2.81 1.86
N ASP A 114 7.24 -2.62 3.12
CA ASP A 114 6.85 -1.31 3.65
C ASP A 114 8.02 -0.55 4.28
N ARG A 115 8.04 0.75 4.04
CA ARG A 115 9.03 1.68 4.58
C ARG A 115 9.19 1.57 6.10
N ALA A 116 8.10 1.60 6.85
CA ALA A 116 8.17 1.55 8.30
C ALA A 116 8.59 0.15 8.77
N GLY A 117 8.05 -0.90 8.13
CA GLY A 117 8.43 -2.28 8.36
C GLY A 117 9.94 -2.49 8.21
N LEU A 118 10.52 -2.13 7.07
CA LEU A 118 11.96 -2.21 6.82
C LEU A 118 12.79 -1.35 7.77
N SER A 119 12.35 -0.12 8.09
CA SER A 119 13.12 0.76 8.96
C SER A 119 13.21 0.25 10.41
N THR A 120 12.20 -0.46 10.87
CA THR A 120 12.11 -1.01 12.23
C THR A 120 12.64 -2.44 12.33
N HIS A 121 12.72 -3.15 11.20
CA HIS A 121 13.24 -4.51 11.07
C HIS A 121 14.25 -4.57 9.92
N PRO A 122 15.41 -3.90 10.04
CA PRO A 122 16.39 -3.78 8.96
C PRO A 122 16.93 -5.14 8.48
N ASP A 123 16.95 -6.15 9.36
CA ASP A 123 17.39 -7.51 9.03
C ASP A 123 16.51 -8.18 7.98
N TRP A 124 15.26 -7.74 7.78
CA TRP A 124 14.36 -8.31 6.76
C TRP A 124 14.90 -8.20 5.35
N ALA A 125 15.66 -7.16 5.03
CA ALA A 125 16.29 -7.01 3.72
C ALA A 125 17.24 -8.19 3.39
N HIS A 126 17.86 -8.79 4.41
CA HIS A 126 18.73 -9.96 4.25
C HIS A 126 18.03 -11.29 4.54
N ALA A 127 17.16 -11.33 5.55
CA ALA A 127 16.52 -12.56 6.01
C ALA A 127 15.38 -13.02 5.10
N ILE A 128 14.66 -12.08 4.47
CA ILE A 128 13.50 -12.34 3.60
C ILE A 128 13.54 -11.45 2.34
N PRO A 129 14.63 -11.53 1.55
CA PRO A 129 14.87 -10.62 0.43
C PRO A 129 13.81 -10.69 -0.68
N ASP A 130 13.12 -11.82 -0.81
CA ASP A 130 12.07 -12.00 -1.81
C ASP A 130 10.83 -11.16 -1.52
N ARG A 131 10.57 -10.86 -0.24
CA ARG A 131 9.46 -10.01 0.23
C ARG A 131 9.90 -8.57 0.52
N ALA A 132 11.20 -8.35 0.68
CA ALA A 132 11.74 -7.04 1.00
C ALA A 132 11.71 -6.08 -0.21
N TRP A 133 11.40 -4.81 0.05
CA TRP A 133 11.50 -3.78 -0.99
C TRP A 133 12.96 -3.56 -1.41
N ASN A 134 13.17 -3.42 -2.72
CA ASN A 134 14.40 -2.90 -3.29
C ASN A 134 14.07 -2.08 -4.55
N ALA A 135 15.01 -1.24 -5.00
CA ALA A 135 14.76 -0.29 -6.08
C ALA A 135 14.49 -0.92 -7.47
N ALA A 136 14.69 -2.23 -7.63
CA ALA A 136 14.32 -2.95 -8.85
C ALA A 136 12.85 -3.39 -8.87
N ARG A 137 12.14 -3.32 -7.73
CA ARG A 137 10.72 -3.64 -7.63
C ARG A 137 9.85 -2.50 -8.19
N THR A 138 8.63 -2.86 -8.54
CA THR A 138 7.58 -1.98 -9.06
C THR A 138 6.44 -1.88 -8.05
N ILE A 139 5.51 -0.95 -8.25
CA ILE A 139 4.43 -0.71 -7.28
C ILE A 139 3.47 -1.89 -7.16
N ASP A 140 3.26 -2.65 -8.23
CA ASP A 140 2.46 -3.88 -8.22
C ASP A 140 3.01 -4.94 -7.25
N PHE A 141 4.34 -5.06 -7.09
CA PHE A 141 4.93 -5.94 -6.07
C PHE A 141 4.45 -5.59 -4.65
N TYR A 142 4.45 -4.30 -4.29
CA TYR A 142 3.94 -3.85 -2.99
C TYR A 142 2.44 -4.17 -2.83
N LEU A 143 1.67 -3.98 -3.90
CA LEU A 143 0.23 -4.22 -3.89
C LEU A 143 -0.12 -5.70 -3.84
N ASP A 144 0.65 -6.57 -4.51
CA ASP A 144 0.50 -8.01 -4.43
C ASP A 144 0.82 -8.53 -3.02
N GLU A 145 1.84 -7.98 -2.34
CA GLU A 145 2.12 -8.31 -0.94
C GLU A 145 0.95 -7.93 -0.03
N ILE A 146 0.36 -6.74 -0.18
CA ILE A 146 -0.83 -6.33 0.59
C ILE A 146 -2.03 -7.22 0.25
N TYR A 147 -2.29 -7.46 -1.04
CA TYR A 147 -3.41 -8.27 -1.51
C TYR A 147 -3.32 -9.71 -0.99
N GLY A 148 -2.13 -10.34 -1.04
CA GLY A 148 -1.92 -11.68 -0.51
C GLY A 148 -2.27 -11.79 0.96
N GLU A 149 -1.91 -10.80 1.76
CA GLU A 149 -2.20 -10.74 3.19
C GLU A 149 -3.69 -10.47 3.52
N LEU A 150 -4.43 -9.96 2.52
CA LEU A 150 -5.86 -9.65 2.60
C LEU A 150 -6.76 -10.71 1.96
N THR A 151 -6.19 -11.71 1.29
CA THR A 151 -6.94 -12.72 0.52
C THR A 151 -7.91 -13.53 1.39
N ASP A 152 -7.50 -13.93 2.60
CA ASP A 152 -8.36 -14.67 3.55
C ASP A 152 -8.93 -13.76 4.68
N ALA A 153 -8.88 -12.45 4.48
CA ALA A 153 -9.32 -11.47 5.46
C ALA A 153 -10.78 -11.07 5.23
N ARG A 154 -11.33 -10.39 6.23
CA ARG A 154 -12.68 -9.78 6.19
C ARG A 154 -12.66 -8.43 6.87
N LEU A 155 -13.53 -7.55 6.42
CA LEU A 155 -13.79 -6.29 7.13
C LEU A 155 -14.66 -6.55 8.36
N PRO A 156 -14.46 -5.80 9.45
CA PRO A 156 -15.40 -5.80 10.56
C PRO A 156 -16.78 -5.40 10.06
N THR A 157 -17.79 -6.24 10.32
CA THR A 157 -19.19 -5.87 10.04
C THR A 157 -19.54 -4.70 10.94
N GLU A 158 -20.11 -3.63 10.37
CA GLU A 158 -20.72 -2.58 11.19
C GLU A 158 -21.78 -3.24 12.07
N ARG A 159 -21.51 -3.34 13.38
CA ARG A 159 -22.58 -3.67 14.33
C ARG A 159 -23.55 -2.50 14.24
N ALA A 160 -24.78 -2.78 13.80
CA ALA A 160 -25.89 -1.88 13.99
C ALA A 160 -25.91 -1.49 15.48
N ALA A 161 -25.74 -0.19 15.73
CA ALA A 161 -25.87 0.38 17.06
C ALA A 161 -27.32 0.24 17.56
#